data_AF-A0A1Z9P9L5-F1
#
_entry.id   AF-A0A1Z9P9L5-F1
#
_cell.length_a   1.000
_cell.length_b   1.000
_cell.length_c   1.000
_cell.angle_alpha   90.00
_cell.angle_beta   90.00
_cell.angle_gamma   90.00
#
_symmetry.space_group_name_H-M   'P 1'
#
loop_
_entity.id
_entity.type
_entity.pdbx_description
1 polymer ?
#
loop_
_entity_poly.entity_id
_entity_poly.type
_entity_poly.pdbx_seq_one_letter_code
_entity_poly.pdbx_strand_id
1 'polypeptide(L)'
;MRDVELSNQLLAYAEYGGKANWSISELNNLEKKVSLFSDESLKQVWIANIALYSLMGGGSMQPSRAYCEIAKRNISKITDKDLRSLWGTNYNLYGC
;
A
#
# COMPACT_ATOMS: atom_id res chain seq x y z
N MET A 1 2.18 -12.72 18.54
CA MET A 1 3.18 -13.47 17.73
C MET A 1 2.84 -13.45 16.24
N ARG A 2 1.59 -13.70 15.83
CA ARG A 2 1.18 -13.70 14.41
C ARG A 2 1.48 -12.40 13.63
N ASP A 3 1.29 -11.22 14.23
CA ASP A 3 1.61 -9.95 13.56
C ASP A 3 3.11 -9.75 13.31
N VAL A 4 3.95 -10.27 14.20
CA VAL A 4 5.41 -10.24 14.03
C VAL A 4 5.82 -11.17 12.88
N GLU A 5 5.21 -12.36 12.81
CA GLU A 5 5.42 -13.29 11.69
C GLU A 5 4.96 -12.68 10.35
N LEU A 6 3.79 -12.04 10.34
CA LEU A 6 3.28 -11.34 9.16
C LEU A 6 4.23 -10.20 8.75
N SER A 7 4.64 -9.35 9.69
CA SER A 7 5.62 -8.28 9.44
C SER A 7 6.93 -8.83 8.87
N ASN A 8 7.46 -9.93 9.41
CA ASN A 8 8.66 -10.58 8.89
C ASN A 8 8.47 -11.11 7.47
N GLN A 9 7.32 -11.74 7.18
CA GLN A 9 6.99 -12.17 5.83
C GLN A 9 6.87 -10.99 4.86
N LEU A 10 6.29 -9.87 5.30
CA LEU A 10 6.13 -8.69 4.48
C LEU A 10 7.46 -7.96 4.23
N LEU A 11 8.32 -7.88 5.24
CA LEU A 11 9.69 -7.37 5.10
C LEU A 11 10.52 -8.22 4.14
N ALA A 12 10.39 -9.54 4.21
CA ALA A 12 11.02 -10.46 3.27
C ALA A 12 10.46 -10.31 1.85
N TYR A 13 9.14 -10.13 1.70
CA TYR A 13 8.48 -9.87 0.40
C TYR A 13 8.91 -8.54 -0.23
N ALA A 14 9.20 -7.55 0.62
CA ALA A 14 9.75 -6.26 0.21
C ALA A 14 11.26 -6.30 -0.07
N GLU A 15 11.88 -7.50 -0.05
CA GLU A 15 13.31 -7.76 -0.26
C GLU A 15 14.24 -6.97 0.69
N TYR A 16 13.82 -6.70 1.94
CA TYR A 16 14.47 -5.74 2.86
C TYR A 16 14.28 -4.27 2.46
N GLY A 17 13.04 -3.87 2.15
CA GLY A 17 12.64 -2.47 1.98
C GLY A 17 13.01 -1.83 0.64
N GLY A 18 13.57 -2.61 -0.30
CA GLY A 18 14.12 -2.11 -1.56
C GLY A 18 13.25 -2.34 -2.80
N LYS A 19 12.15 -3.11 -2.69
CA LYS A 19 11.31 -3.40 -3.86
C LYS A 19 10.57 -2.15 -4.34
N ALA A 20 11.15 -1.49 -5.32
CA ALA A 20 10.65 -0.24 -5.91
C ALA A 20 9.48 -0.44 -6.87
N ASN A 21 9.29 -1.66 -7.41
CA ASN A 21 8.24 -1.94 -8.39
C ASN A 21 7.45 -3.19 -8.00
N TRP A 22 6.23 -2.98 -7.52
CA TRP A 22 5.29 -4.04 -7.15
C TRP A 22 4.32 -4.27 -8.30
N SER A 23 4.11 -5.51 -8.69
CA SER A 23 3.05 -5.84 -9.63
C SER A 23 1.66 -5.74 -8.97
N ILE A 24 0.62 -5.59 -9.80
CA ILE A 24 -0.78 -5.56 -9.37
C ILE A 24 -1.16 -6.81 -8.54
N SER A 25 -0.70 -7.99 -8.94
CA SER A 25 -0.99 -9.23 -8.22
C SER A 25 -0.33 -9.26 -6.84
N GLU A 26 0.90 -8.75 -6.74
CA GLU A 26 1.62 -8.66 -5.47
C GLU A 26 0.99 -7.65 -4.52
N LEU A 27 0.56 -6.48 -5.01
CA LEU A 27 -0.16 -5.49 -4.20
C LEU A 27 -1.50 -6.03 -3.67
N ASN A 28 -2.25 -6.76 -4.50
CA ASN A 28 -3.49 -7.41 -4.05
C ASN A 28 -3.22 -8.52 -3.03
N ASN A 29 -2.12 -9.27 -3.16
CA ASN A 29 -1.72 -10.25 -2.16
C ASN A 29 -1.29 -9.57 -0.85
N LEU A 30 -0.56 -8.45 -0.95
CA LEU A 30 -0.14 -7.65 0.20
C LEU A 30 -1.36 -7.14 0.98
N GLU A 31 -2.36 -6.58 0.30
CA GLU A 31 -3.60 -6.12 0.93
C GLU A 31 -4.33 -7.24 1.70
N LYS A 32 -4.38 -8.45 1.15
CA LYS A 32 -4.95 -9.63 1.83
C LYS A 32 -4.16 -10.06 3.06
N LYS A 33 -2.83 -9.92 3.06
CA LYS A 33 -2.01 -10.22 4.24
C LYS A 33 -2.17 -9.15 5.30
N VAL A 34 -2.21 -7.88 4.89
CA VAL A 34 -2.35 -6.73 5.79
C VAL A 34 -3.69 -6.74 6.52
N SER A 35 -4.77 -7.23 5.89
CA SER A 35 -6.06 -7.37 6.57
C SER A 35 -6.04 -8.38 7.73
N LEU A 36 -5.04 -9.26 7.81
CA LEU A 36 -4.89 -10.27 8.86
C LEU A 36 -4.18 -9.75 10.12
N PHE A 37 -3.61 -8.53 10.10
CA PHE A 37 -3.00 -7.94 11.29
C PHE A 37 -4.05 -7.72 12.38
N SER A 38 -3.72 -8.09 13.62
CA SER A 38 -4.51 -7.73 14.81
C SER A 38 -4.15 -6.35 15.35
N ASP A 39 -2.88 -5.94 15.23
CA ASP A 39 -2.41 -4.61 15.56
C ASP A 39 -2.87 -3.60 14.50
N GLU A 40 -3.77 -2.71 14.90
CA GLU A 40 -4.30 -1.69 14.00
C GLU A 40 -3.25 -0.66 13.59
N SER A 41 -2.28 -0.32 14.44
CA SER A 41 -1.25 0.65 14.09
C SER A 41 -0.36 0.12 12.97
N LEU A 42 0.09 -1.14 13.08
CA LEU A 42 0.85 -1.82 12.04
C LEU A 42 0.04 -1.98 10.75
N LYS A 43 -1.25 -2.33 10.88
CA LYS A 43 -2.16 -2.41 9.74
C LYS A 43 -2.25 -1.07 9.00
N GLN A 44 -2.42 0.03 9.72
CA GLN A 44 -2.50 1.37 9.13
C GLN A 44 -1.20 1.78 8.42
N VAL A 45 -0.03 1.47 8.99
CA VAL A 45 1.28 1.69 8.33
C VAL A 45 1.34 0.94 6.99
N TRP A 46 0.95 -0.33 6.97
CA TRP A 46 0.98 -1.10 5.74
C TRP A 46 -0.06 -0.67 4.70
N ILE A 47 -1.25 -0.23 5.12
CA ILE A 47 -2.26 0.34 4.22
C ILE A 47 -1.70 1.60 3.52
N ALA A 48 -1.03 2.48 4.27
CA ALA A 48 -0.38 3.66 3.70
C ALA A 48 0.74 3.29 2.71
N ASN A 49 1.54 2.27 3.02
CA ASN A 49 2.58 1.76 2.12
C ASN A 49 1.98 1.17 0.82
N ILE A 50 0.87 0.43 0.90
CA ILE A 50 0.20 -0.08 -0.31
C ILE A 50 -0.27 1.08 -1.20
N ALA A 51 -0.80 2.16 -0.62
CA ALA A 51 -1.19 3.35 -1.37
C ALA A 51 0.02 3.97 -2.09
N LEU A 52 1.15 4.15 -1.39
CA LEU A 52 2.41 4.62 -1.97
C LEU A 52 2.88 3.75 -3.13
N TYR A 53 3.01 2.43 -2.91
CA TYR A 53 3.51 1.51 -3.93
C TYR A 53 2.60 1.41 -5.14
N SER A 54 1.29 1.57 -4.93
CA SER A 54 0.33 1.62 -6.05
C SER A 54 0.54 2.87 -6.88
N LEU A 55 0.72 4.03 -6.26
CA LEU A 55 0.91 5.30 -6.98
C LEU A 55 2.28 5.40 -7.68
N MET A 56 3.30 4.73 -7.14
CA MET A 56 4.63 4.64 -7.76
C MET A 56 4.80 3.44 -8.73
N GLY A 57 3.83 2.52 -8.77
CA GLY A 57 3.93 1.26 -9.48
C GLY A 57 3.93 1.41 -11.01
N GLY A 58 4.80 0.65 -11.69
CA GLY A 58 4.83 0.57 -13.15
C GLY A 58 5.99 1.30 -13.85
N GLY A 59 6.84 2.02 -13.13
CA GLY A 59 8.04 2.68 -13.68
C GLY A 59 7.77 3.81 -14.69
N SER A 60 6.50 4.12 -14.96
CA SER A 60 6.04 5.23 -15.79
C SER A 60 5.79 6.48 -14.94
N MET A 61 5.75 7.66 -15.58
CA MET A 61 5.40 8.92 -14.91
C MET A 61 3.99 8.93 -14.30
N GLN A 62 3.10 8.04 -14.76
CA GLN A 62 1.74 7.86 -14.25
C GLN A 62 1.44 6.36 -14.07
N PRO A 63 0.79 5.97 -12.96
CA PRO A 63 0.35 4.60 -12.72
C PRO A 63 -0.81 4.22 -13.65
N SER A 64 -0.94 2.93 -13.95
CA SER A 64 -2.07 2.43 -14.73
C SER A 64 -3.38 2.50 -13.93
N ARG A 65 -4.52 2.44 -14.63
CA ARG A 65 -5.85 2.41 -13.98
C ARG A 65 -5.96 1.34 -12.89
N ALA A 66 -5.38 0.16 -13.10
CA ALA A 66 -5.44 -0.91 -12.12
C ALA A 66 -4.67 -0.58 -10.83
N TYR A 67 -3.53 0.11 -10.94
CA TYR A 67 -2.81 0.63 -9.78
C TYR A 67 -3.59 1.73 -9.06
N CYS A 68 -4.21 2.65 -9.80
CA CYS A 68 -5.07 3.69 -9.22
C CYS A 68 -6.23 3.10 -8.40
N GLU A 69 -6.91 2.06 -8.89
CA GLU A 69 -8.00 1.43 -8.13
C GLU A 69 -7.52 0.78 -6.81
N ILE A 70 -6.31 0.23 -6.79
CA ILE A 70 -5.70 -0.28 -5.55
C ILE A 70 -5.37 0.88 -4.60
N ALA A 71 -4.77 1.97 -5.11
CA ALA A 71 -4.48 3.15 -4.32
C ALA A 71 -5.75 3.72 -3.67
N LYS A 72 -6.79 3.99 -4.47
CA LYS A 72 -8.07 4.55 -4.02
C LYS A 72 -8.71 3.72 -2.90
N ARG A 73 -8.72 2.39 -3.07
CA ARG A 73 -9.28 1.46 -2.06
C ARG A 73 -8.48 1.44 -0.76
N ASN A 74 -7.16 1.63 -0.80
CA ASN A 74 -6.34 1.65 0.42
C ASN A 74 -6.38 3.02 1.11
N ILE A 75 -6.38 4.11 0.34
CA ILE A 75 -6.54 5.47 0.88
C ILE A 75 -7.83 5.58 1.70
N SER A 76 -8.95 5.04 1.20
CA SER A 76 -10.22 5.08 1.92
C SER A 76 -10.22 4.34 3.27
N LYS A 77 -9.26 3.43 3.48
CA LYS A 77 -9.11 2.64 4.72
C LYS A 77 -8.19 3.30 5.75
N ILE A 78 -7.44 4.35 5.38
CA ILE A 78 -6.54 5.08 6.31
C ILE A 78 -7.38 5.81 7.35
N THR A 79 -7.29 5.45 8.63
CA THR A 79 -8.15 6.02 9.68
C THR A 79 -7.81 7.47 10.04
N ASP A 80 -6.54 7.85 9.95
CA ASP A 80 -6.09 9.22 10.12
C ASP A 80 -6.62 10.11 8.97
N LYS A 81 -7.39 11.15 9.33
CA LYS A 81 -8.09 11.99 8.35
C LYS A 81 -7.14 12.88 7.57
N ASP A 82 -6.11 13.41 8.22
CA ASP A 82 -5.16 14.33 7.60
C ASP A 82 -4.26 13.56 6.63
N LEU A 83 -3.79 12.38 7.05
CA LEU A 83 -3.04 11.48 6.19
C LEU A 83 -3.87 10.99 5.01
N ARG A 84 -5.15 10.65 5.23
CA ARG A 84 -6.08 10.28 4.15
C ARG A 84 -6.25 11.43 3.14
N SER A 85 -6.42 12.65 3.63
CA SER A 85 -6.58 13.85 2.79
C SER A 85 -5.31 14.12 1.97
N LEU A 86 -4.14 14.02 2.60
CA LEU A 86 -2.85 14.15 1.93
C LEU A 86 -2.67 13.11 0.83
N TRP A 87 -3.00 11.85 1.12
CA TRP A 87 -2.98 10.80 0.10
C TRP A 87 -4.00 11.00 -1.02
N GLY A 88 -5.20 11.51 -0.71
CA GLY A 88 -6.20 11.87 -1.71
C GLY A 88 -5.72 12.99 -2.64
N THR A 89 -4.95 13.94 -2.12
CA THR A 89 -4.30 14.98 -2.93
C THR A 89 -3.23 14.37 -3.83
N ASN A 90 -2.35 13.55 -3.26
CA ASN A 90 -1.31 12.86 -4.03
C ASN A 90 -1.89 11.97 -5.13
N TYR A 91 -2.97 11.23 -4.84
CA TYR A 91 -3.67 10.40 -5.81
C TYR A 91 -3.96 11.16 -7.13
N ASN A 92 -4.50 12.37 -7.03
CA ASN A 92 -4.77 13.22 -8.19
C ASN A 92 -3.48 13.73 -8.89
N LEU A 93 -2.42 14.01 -8.12
CA LEU A 93 -1.14 14.47 -8.68
C LEU A 93 -0.43 13.39 -9.51
N TYR A 94 -0.60 12.12 -9.16
CA TYR A 94 -0.07 11.00 -9.93
C TYR A 94 -0.88 10.71 -11.20
N GLY A 95 -1.96 11.44 -11.49
CA GLY A 95 -2.81 11.22 -12.68
C GLY A 95 -3.78 10.05 -12.53
N CYS A 96 -4.02 9.62 -11.29
CA CYS A 96 -5.24 8.93 -10.92
C CYS A 96 -6.36 9.94 -10.63
#